data_AF-A0A2V8LS85-F1
#
_entry.id   AF-A0A2V8LS85-F1
#
_cell.length_a   1.000
_cell.length_b   1.000
_cell.length_c   1.000
_cell.angle_alpha   90.00
_cell.angle_beta   90.00
_cell.angle_gamma   90.00
#
_symmetry.space_group_name_H-M   'P 1'
#
loop_
_entity.id
_entity.type
_entity.pdbx_description
1 polymer ?
#
loop_
_entity_poly.entity_id
_entity_poly.type
_entity_poly.pdbx_seq_one_letter_code
_entity_poly.pdbx_strand_id
1 'polypeptide(L)'
;MKEGPPKPAPDGQRVSGDNNKVKSSINIPQKALPIHDSPINRDRAAMDFAKGMSHELRTPLNVIIGICQFLERDRKTPLSPMHRDAVDRMERNARSLLESINHLLEHLRSRQLH
;
A
#
# COMPACT_ATOMS: atom_id res chain seq x y z
N MET A 1 -4.66 -43.52 86.78
CA MET A 1 -3.75 -43.84 85.66
C MET A 1 -4.49 -43.49 84.36
N LYS A 2 -4.32 -42.25 83.91
CA LYS A 2 -3.78 -41.83 82.59
C LYS A 2 -4.74 -42.03 81.40
N GLU A 3 -5.46 -40.95 81.10
CA GLU A 3 -6.15 -40.67 79.85
C GLU A 3 -5.15 -40.53 78.69
N GLY A 4 -5.46 -41.11 77.53
CA GLY A 4 -4.77 -40.88 76.24
C GLY A 4 -5.60 -39.90 75.38
N PRO A 5 -4.98 -39.19 74.43
CA PRO A 5 -5.55 -37.97 73.87
C PRO A 5 -6.76 -38.24 72.95
N PRO A 6 -7.72 -37.30 72.87
CA PRO A 6 -8.96 -37.44 72.11
C PRO A 6 -8.70 -37.42 70.59
N LYS A 7 -9.38 -38.31 69.86
CA LYS A 7 -9.41 -38.31 68.40
C LYS A 7 -10.27 -37.12 67.92
N PRO A 8 -9.79 -36.26 67.00
CA PRO A 8 -10.48 -35.02 66.65
C PRO A 8 -11.77 -35.27 65.84
N ALA A 9 -12.78 -34.45 66.13
CA ALA A 9 -14.06 -34.40 65.44
C ALA A 9 -13.91 -34.02 63.96
N PRO A 10 -14.81 -34.47 63.06
CA PRO A 10 -14.86 -33.93 61.71
C PRO A 10 -15.38 -32.49 61.77
N ASP A 11 -14.46 -31.57 61.48
CA ASP A 11 -14.68 -30.14 61.54
C ASP A 11 -15.35 -29.61 60.26
N GLY A 12 -16.23 -28.63 60.47
CA GLY A 12 -16.33 -27.46 59.61
C GLY A 12 -16.89 -27.64 58.21
N GLN A 13 -18.22 -27.51 58.11
CA GLN A 13 -18.84 -27.03 56.88
C GLN A 13 -18.40 -25.58 56.57
N ARG A 14 -18.32 -25.25 55.26
CA ARG A 14 -18.24 -23.93 54.59
C ARG A 14 -16.86 -23.35 54.28
N VAL A 15 -16.44 -23.55 53.03
CA VAL A 15 -15.82 -22.54 52.17
C VAL A 15 -16.55 -22.60 50.83
N SER A 16 -17.34 -21.58 50.51
CA SER A 16 -16.94 -20.41 49.72
C SER A 16 -17.06 -20.71 48.21
N GLY A 17 -17.83 -19.87 47.52
CA GLY A 17 -18.43 -20.18 46.23
C GLY A 17 -17.42 -20.34 45.09
N ASP A 18 -17.74 -21.30 44.22
CA ASP A 18 -17.24 -21.35 42.84
C ASP A 18 -18.45 -21.27 41.90
N ASN A 19 -18.86 -20.04 41.58
CA ASN A 19 -19.81 -19.73 40.51
C ASN A 19 -19.14 -19.90 39.14
N ASN A 20 -18.66 -21.10 38.80
CA ASN A 20 -18.08 -21.32 37.48
C ASN A 20 -18.43 -22.70 36.92
N LYS A 21 -19.71 -22.88 36.60
CA LYS A 21 -20.19 -24.03 35.84
C LYS A 21 -20.81 -23.57 34.53
N VAL A 22 -20.01 -23.73 33.47
CA VAL A 22 -20.42 -23.88 32.06
C VAL A 22 -20.84 -22.58 31.36
N LYS A 23 -19.85 -21.78 30.97
CA LYS A 23 -19.89 -21.14 29.65
C LYS A 23 -19.39 -22.18 28.65
N SER A 24 -20.32 -22.91 28.04
CA SER A 24 -19.98 -23.86 26.98
C SER A 24 -19.27 -23.09 25.86
N SER A 25 -18.02 -23.46 25.62
CA SER A 25 -17.19 -22.96 24.54
C SER A 25 -17.87 -23.20 23.21
N ILE A 26 -18.55 -22.18 22.68
CA ILE A 26 -18.77 -22.06 21.24
C ILE A 26 -17.40 -21.70 20.67
N ASN A 27 -16.62 -22.71 20.31
CA ASN A 27 -15.44 -22.54 19.49
C ASN A 27 -15.95 -22.27 18.07
N ILE A 28 -16.21 -21.00 17.75
CA ILE A 28 -16.34 -20.60 16.34
C ILE A 28 -14.93 -20.72 15.77
N PRO A 29 -14.65 -21.65 14.84
CA PRO A 29 -13.39 -21.58 14.11
C PRO A 29 -13.39 -20.25 13.38
N GLN A 30 -12.62 -19.28 13.89
CA GLN A 30 -12.28 -18.07 13.18
C GLN A 30 -11.26 -18.46 12.10
N LYS A 31 -11.72 -19.24 11.13
CA LYS A 31 -11.04 -19.42 9.86
C LYS A 31 -11.06 -18.03 9.24
N ALA A 32 -9.93 -17.33 9.35
CA ALA A 32 -9.69 -16.09 8.64
C ALA A 32 -10.16 -16.32 7.20
N LEU A 33 -11.26 -15.64 6.84
CA LEU A 33 -11.68 -15.55 5.46
C LEU A 33 -10.46 -15.11 4.65
N PRO A 34 -10.20 -15.67 3.46
CA PRO A 34 -9.14 -15.15 2.64
C PRO A 34 -9.45 -13.66 2.43
N ILE A 35 -8.59 -12.79 2.97
CA ILE A 35 -8.62 -11.35 2.67
C ILE A 35 -8.07 -11.21 1.25
N HIS A 36 -8.75 -11.81 0.29
CA HIS A 36 -8.64 -11.45 -1.11
C HIS A 36 -9.58 -10.25 -1.26
N ASP A 37 -9.00 -9.08 -1.53
CA ASP A 37 -9.70 -7.87 -1.96
C ASP A 37 -10.37 -7.02 -0.87
N SER A 38 -9.64 -6.64 0.19
CA SER A 38 -10.03 -5.42 0.92
C SER A 38 -9.81 -4.18 0.03
N PRO A 39 -10.70 -3.17 0.04
CA PRO A 39 -10.56 -1.95 -0.76
C PRO A 39 -9.19 -1.25 -0.60
N ILE A 40 -8.65 -1.26 0.62
CA ILE A 40 -7.33 -0.71 0.96
C ILE A 40 -6.19 -1.40 0.18
N ASN A 41 -6.31 -2.71 -0.07
CA ASN A 41 -5.30 -3.46 -0.82
C ASN A 41 -5.38 -3.17 -2.33
N ARG A 42 -6.58 -2.95 -2.87
CA ARG A 42 -6.78 -2.54 -4.26
C ARG A 42 -6.20 -1.15 -4.55
N ASP A 43 -6.41 -0.20 -3.65
CA ASP A 43 -5.88 1.16 -3.82
C ASP A 43 -4.35 1.21 -3.74
N ARG A 44 -3.76 0.44 -2.81
CA ARG A 44 -2.29 0.28 -2.72
C ARG A 44 -1.72 -0.34 -4.00
N ALA A 45 -2.33 -1.41 -4.50
CA ALA A 45 -1.88 -2.07 -5.73
C ALA A 45 -1.96 -1.13 -6.95
N ALA A 46 -3.03 -0.34 -7.05
CA ALA A 46 -3.18 0.67 -8.11
C ALA A 46 -2.12 1.77 -8.02
N MET A 47 -1.80 2.25 -6.81
CA MET A 47 -0.74 3.23 -6.59
C MET A 47 0.64 2.68 -6.94
N ASP A 48 0.96 1.46 -6.49
CA ASP A 48 2.25 0.82 -6.76
C ASP A 48 2.44 0.56 -8.26
N PHE A 49 1.39 0.10 -8.94
CA PHE A 49 1.38 -0.04 -10.40
C PHE A 49 1.61 1.30 -11.10
N ALA A 50 0.85 2.34 -10.74
CA ALA A 50 0.99 3.67 -11.34
C ALA A 50 2.40 4.24 -11.13
N LYS A 51 2.99 4.05 -9.94
CA LYS A 51 4.35 4.46 -9.63
C LYS A 51 5.37 3.72 -10.51
N GLY A 52 5.23 2.39 -10.64
CA GLY A 52 6.07 1.56 -11.51
C GLY A 52 6.04 2.04 -12.96
N MET A 53 4.84 2.17 -13.54
CA MET A 53 4.65 2.68 -14.90
C MET A 53 5.25 4.08 -15.07
N SER A 54 5.11 4.96 -14.08
CA SER A 54 5.69 6.30 -14.13
C SER A 54 7.22 6.29 -14.19
N HIS A 55 7.88 5.36 -13.48
CA HIS A 55 9.33 5.20 -13.58
C HIS A 55 9.75 4.70 -14.96
N GLU A 56 9.03 3.72 -15.51
CA GLU A 56 9.31 3.17 -16.83
C GLU A 56 9.08 4.18 -17.94
N LEU A 57 8.06 5.05 -17.84
CA LEU A 57 7.75 6.09 -18.83
C LEU A 57 8.71 7.28 -18.77
N ARG A 58 9.31 7.59 -17.62
CA ARG A 58 10.28 8.68 -17.50
C ARG A 58 11.50 8.49 -18.40
N THR A 59 12.01 7.26 -18.49
CA THR A 59 13.18 6.94 -19.32
C THR A 59 12.96 7.23 -20.82
N PRO A 60 11.95 6.64 -21.51
CA PRO A 60 11.71 6.91 -22.92
C PRO A 60 11.32 8.37 -23.18
N LEU A 61 10.59 9.04 -22.28
CA LEU A 61 10.27 10.46 -22.45
C LEU A 61 11.51 11.35 -22.33
N ASN A 62 12.39 11.07 -21.39
CA ASN A 62 13.66 11.78 -21.27
C ASN A 62 14.57 11.54 -22.48
N VAL A 63 14.55 10.34 -23.06
CA VAL A 63 15.25 10.06 -24.31
C VAL A 63 14.68 10.89 -25.46
N ILE A 64 13.35 10.96 -25.62
CA ILE A 64 12.70 11.78 -26.66
C ILE A 64 13.09 13.25 -26.50
N ILE A 65 12.98 13.80 -25.28
CA ILE A 65 13.38 15.17 -24.98
C ILE A 65 14.87 15.40 -25.30
N GLY A 66 15.73 14.46 -24.89
CA GLY A 66 17.16 14.53 -25.15
C GLY A 66 17.49 14.54 -26.65
N ILE A 67 16.80 13.72 -27.45
CA ILE A 67 16.96 13.68 -28.91
C ILE A 67 16.46 14.99 -29.54
N CYS A 68 15.30 15.51 -29.14
CA CYS A 68 14.81 16.80 -29.63
C CYS A 68 15.84 17.91 -29.39
N GLN A 69 16.34 18.02 -28.16
CA GLN A 69 17.35 19.00 -27.80
C GLN A 69 18.70 18.79 -28.51
N PHE A 70 19.08 17.54 -28.75
CA PHE A 70 20.27 17.22 -29.53
C PHE A 70 20.15 17.73 -30.97
N LEU A 71 19.00 17.46 -31.62
CA LEU A 71 18.72 17.90 -32.99
C LEU A 71 18.66 19.43 -33.10
N GLU A 72 18.05 20.12 -32.13
CA GLU A 72 17.99 21.58 -32.11
C GLU A 72 19.36 22.26 -31.95
N ARG A 73 20.30 21.58 -31.28
CA ARG A 73 21.64 22.10 -31.00
C ARG A 73 22.65 21.82 -32.13
N ASP A 74 22.31 21.00 -33.13
CA ASP A 74 23.19 20.73 -34.26
C ASP A 74 23.37 21.97 -35.13
N ARG A 75 24.55 22.58 -35.07
CA ARG A 75 24.93 23.75 -35.88
C ARG A 75 25.45 23.37 -37.26
N LYS A 76 25.90 22.13 -37.47
CA LYS A 76 26.43 21.66 -38.76
C LYS A 76 25.28 21.32 -39.70
N THR A 77 24.21 20.76 -39.18
CA THR A 77 23.01 20.38 -39.94
C THR A 77 21.77 20.99 -39.29
N PRO A 78 21.56 22.31 -39.43
CA PRO A 78 20.42 22.97 -38.81
C PRO A 78 19.11 22.43 -39.39
N LEU A 79 18.12 22.25 -38.51
CA LEU A 79 16.77 21.85 -38.91
C LEU A 79 16.15 22.88 -39.85
N SER A 80 15.44 22.40 -40.88
CA SER A 80 14.55 23.25 -41.68
C SER A 80 13.46 23.85 -40.78
N PRO A 81 12.83 24.99 -41.15
CA PRO A 81 11.76 25.58 -40.33
C PRO A 81 10.62 24.60 -40.00
N MET A 82 10.23 23.77 -40.95
CA MET A 82 9.20 22.74 -40.76
C MET A 82 9.64 21.66 -39.76
N HIS A 83 10.87 21.16 -39.86
CA HIS A 83 11.38 20.16 -38.94
C HIS A 83 11.59 20.73 -37.54
N ARG A 84 12.01 21.99 -37.42
CA ARG A 84 12.11 22.69 -36.14
C ARG A 84 10.76 22.75 -35.45
N ASP A 85 9.70 23.19 -36.12
CA ASP A 85 8.35 23.21 -35.51
C ASP A 85 7.91 21.81 -35.04
N ALA A 86 8.18 20.77 -35.85
CA ALA A 86 7.87 19.40 -35.48
C ALA A 86 8.66 18.95 -34.22
N VAL A 87 9.96 19.23 -34.16
CA VAL A 87 10.81 18.88 -33.01
C VAL A 87 10.39 19.65 -31.75
N ASP A 88 10.15 20.95 -31.85
CA ASP A 88 9.66 21.78 -30.75
C ASP A 88 8.31 21.25 -30.22
N ARG A 89 7.41 20.80 -31.11
CA ARG A 89 6.14 20.19 -30.72
C ARG A 89 6.37 18.85 -30.02
N MET A 90 7.27 18.01 -30.52
CA MET A 90 7.59 16.73 -29.88
C MET A 90 8.14 16.93 -28.47
N GLU A 91 9.09 17.84 -28.28
CA GLU A 91 9.65 18.13 -26.94
C GLU A 91 8.57 18.63 -25.99
N ARG A 92 7.76 19.61 -26.43
CA ARG A 92 6.66 20.17 -25.62
C ARG A 92 5.69 19.08 -25.17
N ASN A 93 5.24 18.23 -26.09
CA ASN A 93 4.31 17.14 -25.76
C ASN A 93 4.94 16.11 -24.81
N ALA A 94 6.22 15.76 -24.99
CA ALA A 94 6.91 14.83 -24.09
C ALA A 94 7.01 15.39 -22.65
N ARG A 95 7.30 16.69 -22.51
CA ARG A 95 7.30 17.39 -21.22
C ARG A 95 5.91 17.45 -20.59
N SER A 96 4.89 17.82 -21.37
CA SER A 96 3.50 17.83 -20.88
C SER A 96 3.03 16.45 -20.44
N LEU A 97 3.49 15.37 -21.09
CA LEU A 97 3.16 14.02 -20.67
C LEU A 97 3.86 13.63 -19.35
N LEU A 98 5.14 13.99 -19.17
CA LEU A 98 5.83 13.82 -17.88
C LEU A 98 5.10 14.53 -16.74
N GLU A 99 4.64 15.75 -16.99
CA GLU A 99 3.88 16.53 -16.01
C GLU A 99 2.51 15.89 -15.71
N SER A 100 1.78 15.47 -16.74
CA SER A 100 0.49 14.78 -16.60
C SER A 100 0.61 13.50 -15.78
N ILE A 101 1.68 12.72 -15.98
CA ILE A 101 1.98 11.54 -15.17
C ILE A 101 2.19 11.91 -13.71
N ASN A 102 2.94 12.99 -13.43
CA ASN A 102 3.15 13.44 -12.05
C ASN A 102 1.83 13.90 -11.40
N HIS A 103 0.96 14.61 -12.13
CA HIS A 103 -0.37 15.00 -11.64
C HIS A 103 -1.26 13.80 -11.34
N LEU A 104 -1.26 12.78 -12.22
CA LEU A 104 -2.00 11.54 -11.98
C LEU A 104 -1.53 10.83 -10.72
N LEU A 105 -0.21 10.71 -10.52
CA LEU A 105 0.35 10.11 -9.31
C LEU A 105 -0.06 10.87 -8.05
N GLU A 106 -0.08 12.20 -8.09
CA GLU A 106 -0.50 13.01 -6.96
C GLU A 106 -1.99 12.83 -6.63
N HIS A 107 -2.84 12.75 -7.66
CA HIS A 107 -4.27 12.46 -7.49
C HIS A 107 -4.54 11.09 -6.86
N LEU A 108 -3.71 10.09 -7.18
CA LEU A 108 -3.82 8.76 -6.56
C LEU A 108 -3.37 8.78 -5.09
N ARG A 109 -2.40 9.63 -4.71
CA ARG A 109 -1.98 9.80 -3.32
C ARG A 109 -3.01 10.56 -2.49
N SER A 110 -3.58 11.64 -3.02
CA SER A 110 -4.53 12.47 -2.28
C SER A 110 -5.80 11.70 -1.90
N ARG A 111 -6.21 10.74 -2.74
CA ARG A 111 -7.36 9.85 -2.50
C ARG A 111 -7.17 8.84 -1.35
N GLN A 112 -5.97 8.72 -0.76
CA GLN A 112 -5.70 7.86 0.40
C GLN A 112 -5.67 8.63 1.73
N LEU A 113 -5.75 9.97 1.69
CA LEU A 113 -5.73 10.83 2.87
C LEU A 113 -7.15 11.22 3.35
N HIS A 114 -8.20 10.77 2.68
CA HIS A 114 -9.62 11.02 3.01
C HIS A 114 -10.37 9.69 3.03
#